data_AF-A0A925GA75-F1
#
_entry.id   AF-A0A925GA75-F1
#
_cell.length_a   1.000
_cell.length_b   1.000
_cell.length_c   1.000
_cell.angle_alpha   90.00
_cell.angle_beta   90.00
_cell.angle_gamma   90.00
#
_symmetry.space_group_name_H-M   'P 1'
#
loop_
_entity.id
_entity.type
_entity.pdbx_description
1 polymer ?
#
loop_
_entity_poly.entity_id
_entity_poly.type
_entity_poly.pdbx_seq_one_letter_code
_entity_poly.pdbx_strand_id
1 'polypeptide(L)'
;KKGYWLLTDAKRNDVNSWLSNKEVLGMIADVPSRHTLLITDACFSGSVFKTRGLGVNAPAALNEMDNKISRVAITSGNDTEVPDESVFMKYLVKALSENKEQYLTAQKMFINQIIEAVMTESKTEPRYGTLELAGHVGGDYIFTKK
;
A
#
# COMPACT_ATOMS: atom_id res chain seq x y z
N LYS A 1 -7.65 1.71 -16.90
CA LYS A 1 -6.34 2.32 -17.25
C LYS A 1 -5.25 1.25 -17.10
N LYS A 2 -4.22 1.25 -17.95
CA LYS A 2 -3.03 0.38 -17.80
C LYS A 2 -1.93 1.21 -17.13
N GLY A 3 -1.29 0.67 -16.10
CA GLY A 3 -0.14 1.27 -15.42
C GLY A 3 1.09 0.38 -15.56
N TYR A 4 2.27 0.99 -15.52
CA TYR A 4 3.56 0.33 -15.73
C TYR A 4 4.60 0.88 -14.77
N TRP A 5 5.57 0.03 -14.45
CA TRP A 5 6.74 0.31 -13.62
C TRP A 5 7.95 0.33 -14.55
N LEU A 6 8.66 1.45 -14.56
CA LEU A 6 9.88 1.61 -15.34
C LEU A 6 11.06 1.26 -14.45
N LEU A 7 11.71 0.14 -14.74
CA LEU A 7 12.94 -0.29 -14.08
C LEU A 7 14.15 0.51 -14.59
N THR A 8 15.31 0.32 -13.98
CA THR A 8 16.52 1.10 -14.30
C THR A 8 17.01 0.96 -15.74
N ASP A 9 16.67 -0.13 -16.41
CA ASP A 9 16.99 -0.45 -17.80
C ASP A 9 15.81 -0.24 -18.77
N ALA A 10 14.69 0.29 -18.29
CA ALA A 10 13.50 0.54 -19.10
C ALA A 10 13.76 1.63 -20.15
N LYS A 11 13.38 1.34 -21.39
CA LYS A 11 13.50 2.25 -22.53
C LYS A 11 12.16 2.95 -22.78
N ARG A 12 12.16 4.29 -22.81
CA ARG A 12 10.94 5.10 -23.01
C ARG A 12 10.20 4.82 -24.33
N ASN A 13 10.86 4.23 -25.31
CA ASN A 13 10.30 3.88 -26.61
C ASN A 13 10.03 2.38 -26.80
N ASP A 14 10.20 1.55 -25.77
CA ASP A 14 9.97 0.11 -25.84
C ASP A 14 9.15 -0.38 -24.64
N VAL A 15 7.83 -0.52 -24.84
CA VAL A 15 6.89 -0.96 -23.80
C VAL A 15 7.18 -2.35 -23.26
N ASN A 16 7.90 -3.21 -24.02
CA ASN A 16 8.26 -4.55 -23.56
C ASN A 16 9.34 -4.52 -22.48
N SER A 17 10.04 -3.39 -22.32
CA SER A 17 11.00 -3.17 -21.23
C SER A 17 10.34 -2.66 -19.95
N TRP A 18 9.02 -2.47 -19.93
CA TRP A 18 8.29 -1.98 -18.77
C TRP A 18 7.53 -3.11 -18.10
N LEU A 19 7.48 -3.08 -16.77
CA LEU A 19 6.76 -4.08 -15.99
C LEU A 19 5.31 -3.62 -15.79
N SER A 20 4.34 -4.36 -16.30
CA SER A 20 2.93 -3.97 -16.17
C SER A 20 2.41 -4.19 -14.76
N ASN A 21 1.42 -3.39 -14.33
CA ASN A 21 0.73 -3.62 -13.06
C ASN A 21 0.14 -5.04 -12.96
N LYS A 22 -0.26 -5.65 -14.08
CA LYS A 22 -0.76 -7.03 -14.10
C LYS A 22 0.33 -8.03 -13.71
N GLU A 23 1.54 -7.86 -14.23
CA GLU A 23 2.68 -8.71 -13.89
C GLU A 23 3.09 -8.53 -12.42
N VAL A 24 3.15 -7.27 -11.93
CA VAL A 24 3.40 -7.00 -10.51
C VAL A 24 2.38 -7.69 -9.61
N LEU A 25 1.09 -7.63 -9.95
CA LEU A 25 0.04 -8.30 -9.18
C LEU A 25 0.17 -9.83 -9.23
N GLY A 26 0.56 -10.40 -10.37
CA GLY A 26 0.87 -11.84 -10.48
C GLY A 26 2.03 -12.24 -9.57
N MET A 27 3.12 -11.48 -9.61
CA MET A 27 4.28 -11.72 -8.72
C MET A 27 3.88 -11.65 -7.24
N ILE A 28 3.03 -10.68 -6.85
CA ILE A 28 2.52 -10.55 -5.47
C ILE A 28 1.62 -11.73 -5.07
N ALA A 29 0.83 -12.26 -6.01
CA ALA A 29 -0.01 -13.43 -5.77
C ALA A 29 0.84 -14.68 -5.45
N ASP A 30 1.96 -14.83 -6.15
CA ASP A 30 2.86 -15.98 -6.04
C ASP A 30 3.77 -15.93 -4.81
N VAL A 31 3.85 -14.80 -4.10
CA VAL A 31 4.61 -14.72 -2.84
C VAL A 31 3.97 -15.64 -1.79
N PRO A 32 4.71 -16.62 -1.23
CA PRO A 32 4.20 -17.57 -0.23
C PRO A 32 4.13 -16.93 1.16
N SER A 33 3.29 -15.91 1.30
CA SER A 33 3.05 -15.17 2.53
C SER A 33 1.57 -15.13 2.88
N ARG A 34 1.25 -15.05 4.17
CA ARG A 34 -0.13 -14.79 4.61
C ARG A 34 -0.53 -13.34 4.32
N HIS A 35 0.35 -12.41 4.67
CA HIS A 35 0.14 -10.98 4.48
C HIS A 35 1.24 -10.40 3.59
N THR A 36 0.85 -9.67 2.56
CA THR A 36 1.76 -8.85 1.74
C THR A 36 1.23 -7.42 1.69
N LEU A 37 2.09 -6.48 2.07
CA LEU A 37 1.86 -5.05 1.90
C LEU A 37 2.78 -4.52 0.81
N LEU A 38 2.19 -4.02 -0.27
CA LEU A 38 2.90 -3.25 -1.29
C LEU A 38 2.96 -1.78 -0.85
N ILE A 39 4.16 -1.21 -0.76
CA ILE A 39 4.35 0.22 -0.54
C ILE A 39 5.01 0.79 -1.78
N THR A 40 4.42 1.81 -2.38
CA THR A 40 4.96 2.43 -3.59
C THR A 40 4.88 3.94 -3.53
N ASP A 41 6.03 4.57 -3.75
CA ASP A 41 6.13 6.02 -3.90
C ASP A 41 6.00 6.41 -5.37
N ALA A 42 4.91 5.96 -5.99
CA ALA A 42 4.64 6.17 -7.40
C ALA A 42 3.13 6.10 -7.67
N CYS A 43 2.73 6.66 -8.82
CA CYS A 43 1.38 6.58 -9.32
C CYS A 43 1.03 5.14 -9.71
N PHE A 44 0.34 4.42 -8.82
CA PHE A 44 -0.14 3.08 -9.11
C PHE A 44 -1.62 3.12 -9.50
N SER A 45 -1.91 3.25 -10.80
CA SER A 45 -3.29 3.26 -11.29
C SER A 45 -3.87 1.85 -11.43
N GLY A 46 -5.01 1.59 -10.79
CA GLY A 46 -5.74 0.33 -10.89
C GLY A 46 -6.98 0.31 -10.00
N SER A 47 -8.00 -0.46 -10.40
CA SER A 47 -9.27 -0.72 -9.68
C SER A 47 -9.11 -1.55 -8.40
N VAL A 48 -8.00 -1.30 -7.71
CA VAL A 48 -7.42 -2.14 -6.65
C VAL A 48 -7.53 -1.46 -5.29
N PHE A 49 -8.31 -0.38 -5.22
CA PHE A 49 -8.51 0.39 -4.00
C PHE A 49 -9.96 0.29 -3.57
N LYS A 50 -10.33 -0.85 -2.98
CA LYS A 50 -11.53 -0.92 -2.14
C LYS A 50 -11.12 -0.62 -0.70
N THR A 51 -11.55 0.52 -0.19
CA THR A 51 -11.46 0.86 1.23
C THR A 51 -12.54 0.09 1.97
N ARG A 52 -12.17 -1.00 2.65
CA ARG A 52 -13.08 -1.67 3.58
C ARG A 52 -13.01 -0.94 4.91
N GLY A 53 -14.10 -0.33 5.37
CA GLY A 53 -14.15 0.23 6.73
C GLY A 53 -14.07 -0.90 7.75
N LEU A 54 -13.01 -0.96 8.55
CA LEU A 54 -12.93 -1.88 9.68
C LEU A 54 -13.09 -1.09 10.97
N GLY A 55 -14.15 -1.43 11.71
CA GLY A 55 -14.47 -0.87 13.01
C GLY A 55 -13.30 -1.10 13.97
N VAL A 56 -12.77 0.00 14.48
CA VAL A 56 -11.61 0.06 15.36
C VAL A 56 -12.02 -0.49 16.74
N ASN A 57 -11.24 -1.45 17.29
CA ASN A 57 -11.08 -1.78 18.73
C ASN A 57 -11.39 -3.21 19.26
N ALA A 58 -11.56 -4.26 18.45
CA ALA A 58 -11.71 -5.62 19.01
C ALA A 58 -10.45 -6.51 18.80
N PRO A 59 -9.84 -7.09 19.86
CA PRO A 59 -8.83 -8.15 19.72
C PRO A 59 -9.31 -9.33 18.87
N ALA A 60 -10.62 -9.62 18.91
CA ALA A 60 -11.26 -10.61 18.06
C ALA A 60 -11.18 -10.27 16.56
N ALA A 61 -11.32 -8.98 16.21
CA ALA A 61 -11.21 -8.53 14.82
C ALA A 61 -9.77 -8.64 14.31
N LEU A 62 -8.77 -8.33 15.16
CA LEU A 62 -7.35 -8.53 14.80
C LEU A 62 -7.03 -10.01 14.54
N ASN A 63 -7.49 -10.91 15.40
CA ASN A 63 -7.32 -12.35 15.18
C ASN A 63 -8.03 -12.83 13.91
N GLU A 64 -9.22 -12.31 13.61
CA GLU A 64 -9.94 -12.66 12.38
C GLU A 64 -9.19 -12.17 11.13
N MET A 65 -8.65 -10.94 11.18
CA MET A 65 -7.87 -10.35 10.09
C MET A 65 -6.55 -11.09 9.89
N ASP A 66 -5.85 -11.47 10.97
CA ASP A 66 -4.59 -12.20 10.89
C ASP A 66 -4.74 -13.62 10.33
N ASN A 67 -5.91 -14.24 10.49
CA ASN A 67 -6.18 -15.58 9.94
C ASN A 67 -6.56 -15.56 8.45
N LYS A 68 -6.84 -14.39 7.87
CA LYS A 68 -7.20 -14.23 6.46
C LYS A 68 -5.98 -13.84 5.63
N ILE A 69 -5.89 -14.32 4.40
CA ILE A 69 -4.85 -13.86 3.45
C ILE A 69 -5.08 -12.37 3.16
N SER A 70 -4.03 -11.58 3.31
CA SER A 70 -4.03 -10.16 2.98
C SER A 70 -3.06 -9.86 1.85
N ARG A 71 -3.56 -9.15 0.85
CA ARG A 71 -2.78 -8.44 -0.15
C ARG A 71 -3.29 -7.01 -0.22
N VAL A 72 -2.50 -6.05 0.25
CA VAL A 72 -2.90 -4.64 0.35
C VAL A 72 -1.80 -3.75 -0.18
N ALA A 73 -2.15 -2.53 -0.59
CA ALA A 73 -1.21 -1.55 -1.09
C ALA A 73 -1.41 -0.19 -0.44
N ILE A 74 -0.30 0.52 -0.23
CA ILE A 74 -0.25 1.94 0.12
C ILE A 74 0.57 2.67 -0.95
N THR A 75 0.06 3.79 -1.46
CA THR A 75 0.69 4.58 -2.52
C THR A 75 0.79 6.06 -2.14
N SER A 76 1.80 6.77 -2.64
CA SER A 76 1.95 8.22 -2.41
C SER A 76 0.92 9.09 -3.12
N GLY A 77 0.40 8.67 -4.28
CA GLY A 77 -0.83 9.24 -4.83
C GLY A 77 -0.98 9.18 -6.34
N ASN A 78 -2.01 9.87 -6.85
CA ASN A 78 -2.52 9.76 -8.22
C ASN A 78 -1.92 10.84 -9.15
N ASP A 79 -1.52 10.43 -10.35
CA ASP A 79 -1.24 11.19 -11.59
C ASP A 79 -0.49 12.56 -11.50
N THR A 80 0.03 12.96 -10.34
CA THR A 80 0.82 14.20 -10.12
C THR A 80 2.29 13.86 -9.84
N GLU A 81 3.20 14.67 -10.36
CA GLU A 81 4.64 14.54 -10.14
C GLU A 81 4.96 14.55 -8.63
N VAL A 82 5.71 13.54 -8.18
CA VAL A 82 6.15 13.41 -6.79
C VAL A 82 7.42 14.28 -6.64
N PRO A 83 7.48 15.19 -5.66
CA PRO A 83 8.68 15.99 -5.42
C PRO A 83 9.87 15.11 -4.99
N ASP A 84 11.10 15.61 -5.19
CA ASP A 84 12.35 14.91 -4.83
C ASP A 84 12.37 14.39 -3.38
N GLU A 85 11.71 15.13 -2.47
CA GLU A 85 11.43 14.67 -1.10
C GLU A 85 9.96 14.24 -0.97
N SER A 86 9.74 12.93 -0.87
CA SER A 86 8.40 12.39 -0.70
C SER A 86 7.84 12.64 0.70
N VAL A 87 6.87 13.53 0.78
CA VAL A 87 6.05 13.78 1.98
C VAL A 87 5.37 12.48 2.43
N PHE A 88 4.94 11.63 1.50
CA PHE A 88 4.41 10.31 1.81
C PHE A 88 5.43 9.44 2.56
N MET A 89 6.66 9.35 2.06
CA MET A 89 7.72 8.56 2.70
C MET A 89 8.08 9.12 4.08
N LYS A 90 8.15 10.46 4.22
CA LYS A 90 8.36 11.14 5.51
C LYS A 90 7.34 10.66 6.56
N TYR A 91 6.05 10.66 6.22
CA TYR A 91 5.00 10.24 7.16
C TYR A 91 4.93 8.73 7.36
N LEU A 92 5.23 7.93 6.34
CA LEU A 92 5.35 6.47 6.50
C LEU A 92 6.44 6.11 7.53
N VAL A 93 7.64 6.70 7.40
CA VAL A 93 8.75 6.45 8.31
C VAL A 93 8.40 6.92 9.72
N LYS A 94 7.80 8.12 9.86
CA LYS A 94 7.34 8.65 11.15
C LYS A 94 6.31 7.73 11.82
N ALA A 95 5.32 7.27 11.06
CA ALA A 95 4.27 6.39 11.54
C ALA A 95 4.82 5.08 12.13
N LEU A 96 5.81 4.49 11.46
CA LEU A 96 6.46 3.26 11.89
C LEU A 96 7.43 3.47 13.07
N SER A 97 8.23 4.54 13.05
CA SER A 97 9.27 4.79 14.07
C SER A 97 8.69 5.24 15.41
N GLU A 98 7.59 6.01 15.39
CA GLU A 98 6.94 6.54 16.59
C GLU A 98 5.82 5.62 17.12
N ASN A 99 5.58 4.48 16.47
CA ASN A 99 4.53 3.56 16.88
C ASN A 99 4.76 2.99 18.30
N LYS A 100 3.74 3.13 19.15
CA LYS A 100 3.71 2.58 20.51
C LYS A 100 2.83 1.32 20.63
N GLU A 101 2.05 1.00 19.61
CA GLU A 101 1.14 -0.15 19.64
C GLU A 101 1.90 -1.45 19.38
N GLN A 102 1.57 -2.51 20.13
CA GLN A 102 2.14 -3.84 19.90
C GLN A 102 1.77 -4.39 18.52
N TYR A 103 0.54 -4.13 18.08
CA TYR A 103 -0.01 -4.55 16.80
C TYR A 103 -0.60 -3.33 16.10
N LEU A 104 -0.06 -2.97 14.94
CA LEU A 104 -0.52 -1.86 14.12
C LEU A 104 -0.92 -2.40 12.75
N THR A 105 -2.19 -2.25 12.36
CA THR A 105 -2.62 -2.64 11.01
C THR A 105 -2.23 -1.57 9.98
N ALA A 106 -1.92 -1.96 8.75
CA ALA A 106 -1.54 -1.04 7.68
C ALA A 106 -2.66 -0.05 7.37
N GLN A 107 -3.92 -0.47 7.45
CA GLN A 107 -5.07 0.42 7.33
C GLN A 107 -5.10 1.49 8.43
N LYS A 108 -4.90 1.08 9.69
CA LYS A 108 -4.92 2.00 10.83
C LYS A 108 -3.78 3.01 10.74
N MET A 109 -2.58 2.54 10.39
CA MET A 109 -1.41 3.38 10.12
C MET A 109 -1.73 4.42 9.04
N PHE A 110 -2.30 3.98 7.92
CA PHE A 110 -2.64 4.86 6.81
C PHE A 110 -3.66 5.95 7.21
N ILE A 111 -4.78 5.57 7.83
CA ILE A 111 -5.86 6.49 8.20
C ILE A 111 -5.41 7.48 9.27
N ASN A 112 -4.70 7.01 10.30
CA ASN A 112 -4.43 7.83 11.48
C ASN A 112 -3.14 8.65 11.39
N GLN A 113 -2.18 8.24 10.56
CA GLN A 113 -0.83 8.82 10.59
C GLN A 113 -0.35 9.33 9.23
N ILE A 114 -0.96 8.92 8.11
CA ILE A 114 -0.45 9.22 6.77
C ILE A 114 -1.39 10.15 6.00
N ILE A 115 -2.65 9.76 5.78
CA ILE A 115 -3.52 10.43 4.79
C ILE A 115 -3.71 11.93 5.05
N GLU A 116 -4.11 12.31 6.26
CA GLU A 116 -4.37 13.72 6.60
C GLU A 116 -3.10 14.56 6.52
N ALA A 117 -1.99 14.03 7.01
CA ALA A 117 -0.73 14.74 7.09
C ALA A 117 -0.12 14.98 5.70
N VAL A 118 -0.17 13.98 4.83
CA VAL A 118 0.28 14.10 3.43
C VAL A 118 -0.61 15.05 2.63
N MET A 119 -1.94 14.98 2.79
CA MET A 119 -2.86 15.88 2.10
C MET A 119 -2.76 17.33 2.58
N THR A 120 -2.26 17.55 3.80
CA THR A 120 -2.02 18.90 4.35
C THR A 120 -0.71 19.50 3.84
N GLU A 121 0.36 18.70 3.78
CA GLU A 121 1.70 19.19 3.41
C GLU A 121 2.01 19.06 1.90
N SER A 122 1.18 18.36 1.12
CA SER A 122 1.43 18.12 -0.30
C SER A 122 0.15 18.12 -1.14
N LYS A 123 0.33 18.17 -2.47
CA LYS A 123 -0.77 18.01 -3.43
C LYS A 123 -1.05 16.54 -3.79
N THR A 124 -0.28 15.61 -3.25
CA THR A 124 -0.46 14.17 -3.52
C THR A 124 -1.60 13.61 -2.69
N GLU A 125 -2.38 12.72 -3.30
CA GLU A 125 -3.48 12.02 -2.63
C GLU A 125 -3.07 10.57 -2.36
N PRO A 126 -2.48 10.23 -1.21
CA PRO A 126 -2.05 8.88 -0.93
C PRO A 126 -3.25 7.94 -0.85
N ARG A 127 -3.05 6.67 -1.19
CA ARG A 127 -4.15 5.68 -1.28
C ARG A 127 -3.81 4.41 -0.54
N TYR A 128 -4.81 3.83 0.11
CA TYR A 128 -4.77 2.48 0.67
C TYR A 128 -5.85 1.63 0.03
N GLY A 129 -5.56 0.35 -0.21
CA GLY A 129 -6.60 -0.60 -0.60
C GLY A 129 -6.14 -2.01 -0.91
N THR A 130 -7.09 -2.85 -1.32
CA THR A 130 -6.93 -4.30 -1.44
C THR A 130 -6.52 -4.75 -2.84
N LEU A 131 -5.45 -5.55 -2.91
CA LEU A 131 -4.98 -6.20 -4.13
C LEU A 131 -5.84 -7.42 -4.48
N GLU A 132 -7.11 -7.22 -4.85
CA GLU A 132 -8.09 -8.29 -5.16
C GLU A 132 -7.57 -9.27 -6.21
N LEU A 133 -6.95 -8.76 -7.27
CA LEU A 133 -6.37 -9.57 -8.34
C LEU A 133 -5.14 -10.39 -7.91
N ALA A 134 -4.61 -10.13 -6.71
CA ALA A 134 -3.50 -10.87 -6.12
C ALA A 134 -3.96 -11.89 -5.06
N GLY A 135 -5.27 -12.12 -4.89
CA GLY A 135 -5.79 -13.13 -3.96
C GLY A 135 -6.06 -12.64 -2.54
N HIS A 136 -6.36 -11.35 -2.36
CA HIS A 136 -6.83 -10.81 -1.08
C HIS A 136 -8.15 -11.48 -0.65
N VAL A 137 -8.27 -11.89 0.63
CA VAL A 137 -9.53 -12.51 1.15
C VAL A 137 -10.06 -11.85 2.44
N GLY A 138 -9.59 -10.65 2.76
CA GLY A 138 -10.18 -9.81 3.81
C GLY A 138 -9.35 -9.66 5.09
N GLY A 139 -8.07 -10.05 5.09
CA GLY A 139 -7.11 -9.70 6.15
C GLY A 139 -6.48 -8.31 5.95
N ASP A 140 -5.61 -7.88 6.85
CA ASP A 140 -4.75 -6.70 6.67
C ASP A 140 -3.30 -7.06 7.01
N TYR A 141 -2.35 -6.26 6.56
CA TYR A 141 -0.97 -6.40 7.01
C TYR A 141 -0.83 -5.84 8.43
N ILE A 142 -0.25 -6.61 9.34
CA ILE A 142 -0.10 -6.25 10.75
C ILE A 142 1.39 -6.10 11.08
N PHE A 143 1.80 -4.90 11.42
CA PHE A 143 3.12 -4.63 11.99
C PHE A 143 3.14 -5.08 13.46
N THR A 144 4.14 -5.88 13.82
CA THR A 144 4.40 -6.27 15.21
C THR A 144 5.64 -5.55 15.72
N LYS A 145 5.50 -4.86 16.86
CA LYS A 145 6.65 -4.23 17.53
C LYS A 145 7.54 -5.32 18.14
N LYS A 146 8.85 -5.25 17.87
CA LYS A 146 9.88 -6.12 18.45
C LYS A 146 10.50 -5.49 19.69
#